data_AF-A0A973K1A2-F1
#
_entry.id   AF-A0A973K1A2-F1
#
_cell.length_a   1.000
_cell.length_b   1.000
_cell.length_c   1.000
_cell.angle_alpha   90.00
_cell.angle_beta   90.00
_cell.angle_gamma   90.00
#
_symmetry.space_group_name_H-M   'P 1'
#
loop_
_entity.id
_entity.type
_entity.pdbx_description
1 polymer ?
#
loop_
_entity_poly.entity_id
_entity_poly.type
_entity_poly.pdbx_seq_one_letter_code
_entity_poly.pdbx_strand_id
1 'polypeptide(L)'
;MSSKTSGTHRKRWAVGVAGAAALVLGFPSTALAAPPSALPTNAEAAEYTYQPAFDYDTDGCYSSPAIGPDGTINGGLNPTGSLSGDCHDLSDLNNTNSYSRYKCNNGWCAYMYGLYFEKDQALANSSIGGHRHDWEHVVIWVQNGTVQYVSTSNHGSFTVSAASGVRFDGTHAKIVYHKDGISTHCFRLANSNDEPPENAKGTWQYPPLVGWNGYPSTALRDKLSAYDFGSANFGLKDANFAAHLASAKPSGIAFDPNA
;
A
#
# COMPACT_ATOMS: atom_id res chain seq x y z
N MET A 1 -19.03 -19.39 101.18
CA MET A 1 -19.49 -20.36 100.17
C MET A 1 -19.39 -19.74 98.79
N SER A 2 -18.83 -20.51 97.86
CA SER A 2 -18.79 -20.37 96.40
C SER A 2 -18.01 -19.21 95.72
N SER A 3 -16.82 -19.62 95.30
CA SER A 3 -16.00 -19.18 94.16
C SER A 3 -16.76 -18.99 92.83
N LYS A 4 -16.22 -18.14 91.94
CA LYS A 4 -15.97 -18.36 90.48
C LYS A 4 -15.53 -17.05 89.79
N THR A 5 -14.23 -16.86 89.55
CA THR A 5 -13.46 -17.09 88.30
C THR A 5 -13.61 -16.03 87.20
N SER A 6 -12.45 -15.42 86.93
CA SER A 6 -12.05 -14.54 85.82
C SER A 6 -12.35 -15.12 84.43
N GLY A 7 -12.87 -14.27 83.54
CA GLY A 7 -12.96 -14.51 82.10
C GLY A 7 -12.41 -13.32 81.32
N THR A 8 -11.15 -13.40 80.91
CA THR A 8 -10.48 -12.46 80.01
C THR A 8 -11.00 -12.61 78.58
N HIS A 9 -11.73 -11.62 78.06
CA HIS A 9 -12.06 -11.55 76.64
C HIS A 9 -10.97 -10.80 75.86
N ARG A 10 -10.03 -11.55 75.27
CA ARG A 10 -9.16 -11.06 74.19
C ARG A 10 -10.02 -10.81 72.95
N LYS A 11 -10.30 -9.54 72.64
CA LYS A 11 -10.79 -9.14 71.31
C LYS A 11 -9.67 -9.35 70.30
N ARG A 12 -9.73 -10.46 69.54
CA ARG A 12 -8.91 -10.68 68.35
C ARG A 12 -9.42 -9.77 67.24
N TRP A 13 -8.64 -8.75 66.89
CA TRP A 13 -8.79 -8.01 65.64
C TRP A 13 -8.28 -8.90 64.50
N ALA A 14 -9.19 -9.49 63.73
CA ALA A 14 -8.86 -10.10 62.46
C ALA A 14 -8.96 -9.00 61.40
N VAL A 15 -7.83 -8.38 61.06
CA VAL A 15 -7.72 -7.55 59.86
C VAL A 15 -7.66 -8.50 58.67
N GLY A 16 -8.79 -8.70 58.00
CA GLY A 16 -8.84 -9.41 56.73
C GLY A 16 -8.35 -8.50 55.62
N VAL A 17 -7.11 -8.66 55.17
CA VAL A 17 -6.65 -8.07 53.90
C VAL A 17 -7.13 -8.99 52.78
N ALA A 18 -8.30 -8.68 52.21
CA ALA A 18 -8.73 -9.28 50.96
C ALA A 18 -7.95 -8.59 49.83
N GLY A 19 -6.82 -9.17 49.42
CA GLY A 19 -6.11 -8.75 48.23
C GLY A 19 -6.91 -9.14 46.98
N ALA A 20 -7.43 -8.14 46.26
CA ALA A 20 -8.02 -8.36 44.95
C ALA A 20 -6.92 -8.66 43.94
N ALA A 21 -6.76 -9.94 43.57
CA ALA A 21 -5.95 -10.33 42.42
C ALA A 21 -6.78 -10.08 41.15
N ALA A 22 -6.55 -8.95 40.48
CA ALA A 22 -7.08 -8.72 39.14
C ALA A 22 -6.30 -9.60 38.16
N LEU A 23 -6.93 -10.68 37.70
CA LEU A 23 -6.38 -11.54 36.66
C LEU A 23 -6.53 -10.82 35.32
N VAL A 24 -5.49 -10.11 34.87
CA VAL A 24 -5.44 -9.57 33.51
C VAL A 24 -5.25 -10.76 32.57
N LEU A 25 -6.35 -11.22 31.97
CA LEU A 25 -6.30 -12.14 30.84
C LEU A 25 -5.75 -11.35 29.65
N GLY A 26 -4.42 -11.31 29.54
CA GLY A 26 -3.75 -10.87 28.33
C GLY A 26 -4.06 -11.87 27.23
N PHE A 27 -4.98 -11.52 26.33
CA PHE A 27 -5.06 -12.21 25.04
C PHE A 27 -3.72 -11.94 24.34
N PRO A 28 -3.03 -12.97 23.82
CA PRO A 28 -1.92 -12.72 22.93
C PRO A 28 -2.49 -12.02 21.70
N SER A 29 -2.43 -10.69 21.66
CA SER A 29 -2.45 -9.96 20.42
C SER A 29 -1.26 -10.49 19.64
N THR A 30 -1.49 -11.27 18.59
CA THR A 30 -0.47 -11.45 17.57
C THR A 30 -0.20 -10.04 17.04
N ALA A 31 0.84 -9.39 17.55
CA ALA A 31 1.28 -8.12 17.04
C ALA A 31 1.71 -8.38 15.60
N LEU A 32 0.82 -8.08 14.66
CA LEU A 32 1.18 -7.99 13.25
C LEU A 32 2.27 -6.92 13.19
N ALA A 33 3.37 -7.22 12.51
CA ALA A 33 4.45 -6.25 12.36
C ALA A 33 3.88 -5.09 11.55
N ALA A 34 3.80 -3.90 12.15
CA ALA A 34 3.38 -2.70 11.46
C ALA A 34 4.25 -2.47 10.21
N PRO A 35 3.71 -1.83 9.16
CA PRO A 35 4.51 -1.42 8.02
C PRO A 35 5.77 -0.67 8.45
N PRO A 36 6.91 -0.83 7.74
CA PRO A 36 8.08 -0.01 8.01
C PRO A 36 7.75 1.47 7.75
N SER A 37 8.54 2.39 8.31
CA SER A 37 8.38 3.81 8.02
C SER A 37 8.67 4.11 6.55
N ALA A 38 7.99 5.11 6.01
CA ALA A 38 8.19 5.55 4.64
C ALA A 38 9.63 6.01 4.37
N LEU A 39 10.12 5.70 3.18
CA LEU A 39 11.32 6.33 2.63
C LEU A 39 11.04 7.82 2.36
N PRO A 40 12.07 8.70 2.50
CA PRO A 40 11.91 10.10 2.13
C PRO A 40 11.63 10.23 0.63
N THR A 41 10.81 11.22 0.28
CA THR A 41 10.53 11.57 -1.12
C THR A 41 11.83 12.00 -1.81
N ASN A 42 12.11 11.41 -2.96
CA ASN A 42 13.27 11.74 -3.78
C ASN A 42 13.05 11.19 -5.19
N ALA A 43 12.55 12.02 -6.10
CA ALA A 43 12.33 11.68 -7.50
C ALA A 43 12.71 12.86 -8.39
N GLU A 44 12.83 12.63 -9.68
CA GLU A 44 13.15 13.69 -10.64
C GLU A 44 11.90 14.53 -10.95
N ALA A 45 12.10 15.77 -11.41
CA ALA A 45 11.00 16.74 -11.57
C ALA A 45 9.86 16.24 -12.47
N ALA A 46 10.17 15.49 -13.53
CA ALA A 46 9.16 14.93 -14.42
C ALA A 46 8.35 13.80 -13.75
N GLU A 47 8.96 13.01 -12.87
CA GLU A 47 8.26 11.98 -12.10
C GLU A 47 7.24 12.63 -11.13
N TYR A 48 7.59 13.76 -10.51
CA TYR A 48 6.60 14.52 -9.72
C TYR A 48 5.52 15.14 -10.61
N THR A 49 5.90 15.71 -11.75
CA THR A 49 4.95 16.37 -12.68
C THR A 49 3.86 15.42 -13.12
N TYR A 50 4.20 14.15 -13.38
CA TYR A 50 3.26 13.17 -13.90
C TYR A 50 2.82 12.13 -12.87
N GLN A 51 3.09 12.34 -11.58
CA GLN A 51 2.65 11.44 -10.51
C GLN A 51 1.12 11.30 -10.55
N PRO A 52 0.54 10.10 -10.54
CA PRO A 52 -0.91 9.98 -10.48
C PRO A 52 -1.47 10.49 -9.14
N ALA A 53 -2.69 11.03 -9.20
CA ALA A 53 -3.50 11.35 -8.03
C ALA A 53 -4.29 10.09 -7.66
N PHE A 54 -4.09 9.56 -6.45
CA PHE A 54 -4.66 8.28 -6.04
C PHE A 54 -5.86 8.44 -5.13
N ASP A 55 -6.82 7.55 -5.30
CA ASP A 55 -7.83 7.19 -4.32
C ASP A 55 -7.79 5.68 -4.06
N TYR A 56 -8.36 5.28 -2.93
CA TYR A 56 -8.44 3.91 -2.49
C TYR A 56 -9.88 3.68 -1.99
N ASP A 57 -10.62 2.85 -2.71
CA ASP A 57 -11.99 2.50 -2.32
C ASP A 57 -11.94 1.75 -0.98
N THR A 58 -13.06 1.77 -0.24
CA THR A 58 -13.15 1.20 1.12
C THR A 58 -12.96 -0.33 1.19
N ASP A 59 -12.80 -0.98 0.05
CA ASP A 59 -12.76 -2.42 -0.13
C ASP A 59 -11.36 -3.03 -0.23
N GLY A 60 -10.28 -2.26 -0.08
CA GLY A 60 -8.90 -2.76 -0.07
C GLY A 60 -8.00 -2.11 0.97
N CYS A 61 -6.68 -2.31 0.88
CA CYS A 61 -5.70 -1.59 1.72
C CYS A 61 -5.39 -0.20 1.16
N TYR A 62 -4.88 0.70 2.00
CA TYR A 62 -4.06 1.81 1.52
C TYR A 62 -2.68 1.32 1.08
N SER A 63 -2.03 2.08 0.19
CA SER A 63 -0.64 1.77 -0.18
C SER A 63 0.29 1.89 1.03
N SER A 64 1.33 1.07 1.10
CA SER A 64 2.30 1.05 2.19
C SER A 64 3.75 1.14 1.68
N PRO A 65 4.71 1.56 2.51
CA PRO A 65 6.12 1.40 2.22
C PRO A 65 6.46 -0.08 2.09
N ALA A 66 7.05 -0.48 0.96
CA ALA A 66 7.50 -1.85 0.73
C ALA A 66 8.85 -2.15 1.44
N ILE A 67 9.60 -1.10 1.76
CA ILE A 67 10.89 -1.17 2.47
C ILE A 67 11.09 0.10 3.30
N GLY A 68 11.64 -0.06 4.51
CA GLY A 68 12.01 1.04 5.39
C GLY A 68 13.41 1.60 5.14
N PRO A 69 13.75 2.77 5.73
CA PRO A 69 15.08 3.37 5.65
C PRO A 69 16.22 2.49 6.18
N ASP A 70 15.91 1.58 7.12
CA ASP A 70 16.83 0.58 7.69
C ASP A 70 16.94 -0.70 6.82
N GLY A 71 16.18 -0.76 5.73
CA GLY A 71 16.09 -1.91 4.84
C GLY A 71 15.14 -2.99 5.31
N THR A 72 14.33 -2.78 6.34
CA THR A 72 13.28 -3.71 6.74
C THR A 72 12.25 -3.80 5.60
N ILE A 73 12.07 -4.99 5.03
CA ILE A 73 11.04 -5.24 4.01
C ILE A 73 9.69 -5.35 4.71
N ASN A 74 8.66 -4.78 4.10
CA ASN A 74 7.30 -4.92 4.57
C ASN A 74 6.87 -6.40 4.47
N GLY A 75 6.56 -7.01 5.61
CA GLY A 75 6.17 -8.41 5.70
C GLY A 75 4.79 -8.70 5.10
N GLY A 76 4.00 -7.67 4.80
CA GLY A 76 2.62 -7.77 4.35
C GLY A 76 1.68 -8.34 5.40
N LEU A 77 0.45 -8.59 4.98
CA LEU A 77 -0.60 -9.17 5.81
C LEU A 77 -1.06 -10.52 5.25
N ASN A 78 -1.56 -11.39 6.14
CA ASN A 78 -2.27 -12.57 5.66
C ASN A 78 -3.57 -12.11 4.98
N PRO A 79 -3.93 -12.67 3.80
CA PRO A 79 -5.19 -12.36 3.12
C PRO A 79 -6.36 -13.03 3.85
N THR A 80 -6.64 -12.56 5.06
CA THR A 80 -7.67 -13.04 5.98
C THR A 80 -8.37 -11.85 6.63
N GLY A 81 -9.50 -12.10 7.29
CA GLY A 81 -10.32 -11.03 7.86
C GLY A 81 -11.01 -10.21 6.77
N SER A 82 -11.46 -9.00 7.10
CA SER A 82 -12.03 -8.08 6.12
C SER A 82 -10.99 -7.67 5.07
N LEU A 83 -11.46 -7.29 3.89
CA LEU A 83 -10.61 -6.92 2.75
C LEU A 83 -9.67 -5.76 3.11
N SER A 84 -10.19 -4.74 3.80
CA SER A 84 -9.48 -3.57 4.32
C SER A 84 -8.98 -3.72 5.77
N GLY A 85 -9.12 -4.91 6.35
CA GLY A 85 -8.75 -5.17 7.75
C GLY A 85 -7.24 -5.05 7.98
N ASP A 86 -6.88 -4.30 9.03
CA ASP A 86 -5.51 -4.06 9.49
C ASP A 86 -4.61 -3.26 8.52
N CYS A 87 -5.17 -2.61 7.49
CA CYS A 87 -4.41 -1.86 6.48
C CYS A 87 -5.17 -0.67 5.83
N HIS A 88 -6.23 -0.16 6.46
CA HIS A 88 -7.07 0.92 5.91
C HIS A 88 -7.48 1.93 6.99
N ASP A 89 -6.64 2.18 7.99
CA ASP A 89 -6.87 3.25 8.95
C ASP A 89 -6.09 4.53 8.59
N LEU A 90 -6.35 5.62 9.33
CA LEU A 90 -5.70 6.90 9.07
C LEU A 90 -4.18 6.84 9.25
N SER A 91 -3.68 5.96 10.12
CA SER A 91 -2.23 5.78 10.32
C SER A 91 -1.58 5.13 9.10
N ASP A 92 -2.26 4.16 8.48
CA ASP A 92 -1.85 3.55 7.22
C ASP A 92 -1.81 4.60 6.09
N LEU A 93 -2.86 5.42 5.97
CA LEU A 93 -2.92 6.50 4.96
C LEU A 93 -1.86 7.61 5.17
N ASN A 94 -1.32 7.71 6.37
CA ASN A 94 -0.26 8.66 6.70
C ASN A 94 1.15 8.08 6.51
N ASN A 95 1.28 6.76 6.39
CA ASN A 95 2.54 6.08 6.14
C ASN A 95 2.49 5.36 4.80
N THR A 96 2.78 6.10 3.73
CA THR A 96 2.68 5.62 2.34
C THR A 96 3.99 5.90 1.59
N ASN A 97 4.26 5.13 0.53
CA ASN A 97 5.20 5.50 -0.52
C ASN A 97 4.60 5.18 -1.88
N SER A 98 5.00 5.94 -2.90
CA SER A 98 4.93 5.51 -4.29
C SER A 98 6.35 5.38 -4.84
N TYR A 99 6.55 4.46 -5.76
CA TYR A 99 7.85 4.21 -6.37
C TYR A 99 7.75 4.49 -7.86
N SER A 100 8.78 5.04 -8.48
CA SER A 100 8.77 5.27 -9.93
C SER A 100 10.03 4.81 -10.62
N ARG A 101 9.88 4.49 -11.90
CA ARG A 101 10.97 4.29 -12.84
C ARG A 101 10.51 4.74 -14.22
N TYR A 102 11.37 5.41 -14.96
CA TYR A 102 11.04 5.89 -16.27
C TYR A 102 12.04 5.45 -17.34
N LYS A 103 11.59 5.52 -18.59
CA LYS A 103 12.42 5.33 -19.78
C LYS A 103 11.96 6.30 -20.86
N CYS A 104 12.90 6.92 -21.57
CA CYS A 104 12.62 7.79 -22.70
C CYS A 104 13.39 7.32 -23.93
N ASN A 105 12.72 7.18 -25.06
CA ASN A 105 13.31 6.93 -26.37
C ASN A 105 12.32 7.27 -27.49
N ASN A 106 12.83 7.47 -28.70
CA ASN A 106 12.00 7.68 -29.90
C ASN A 106 10.95 8.81 -29.76
N GLY A 107 11.29 9.87 -29.00
CA GLY A 107 10.42 11.02 -28.74
C GLY A 107 9.33 10.80 -27.69
N TRP A 108 9.34 9.66 -27.00
CA TRP A 108 8.39 9.29 -25.97
C TRP A 108 9.08 9.05 -24.62
N CYS A 109 8.38 9.35 -23.54
CA CYS A 109 8.76 8.95 -22.19
C CYS A 109 7.63 8.14 -21.56
N ALA A 110 7.98 7.04 -20.91
CA ALA A 110 7.08 6.24 -20.09
C ALA A 110 7.51 6.37 -18.64
N TYR A 111 6.64 6.94 -17.80
CA TYR A 111 6.83 7.03 -16.35
C TYR A 111 5.96 5.97 -15.68
N MET A 112 6.57 4.92 -15.15
CA MET A 112 5.86 3.86 -14.43
C MET A 112 5.92 4.14 -12.94
N TYR A 113 4.76 4.17 -12.30
CA TYR A 113 4.58 4.27 -10.86
C TYR A 113 4.12 2.92 -10.34
N GLY A 114 4.67 2.46 -9.23
CA GLY A 114 4.27 1.26 -8.52
C GLY A 114 3.88 1.61 -7.08
N LEU A 115 2.75 1.08 -6.64
CA LEU A 115 2.30 1.14 -5.24
C LEU A 115 2.25 -0.29 -4.70
N TYR A 116 2.73 -0.44 -3.46
CA TYR A 116 2.68 -1.71 -2.74
C TYR A 116 1.51 -1.70 -1.77
N PHE A 117 0.78 -2.81 -1.68
CA PHE A 117 -0.25 -3.03 -0.67
C PHE A 117 0.08 -4.30 0.11
N GLU A 118 -0.31 -4.36 1.38
CA GLU A 118 0.15 -5.44 2.26
C GLU A 118 -0.50 -6.79 1.96
N LYS A 119 -1.69 -6.78 1.36
CA LYS A 119 -2.45 -7.96 0.94
C LYS A 119 -3.44 -7.58 -0.16
N ASP A 120 -3.89 -8.60 -0.85
CA ASP A 120 -4.95 -8.54 -1.85
C ASP A 120 -5.91 -9.73 -1.63
N GLN A 121 -7.21 -9.44 -1.66
CA GLN A 121 -8.25 -10.42 -1.31
C GLN A 121 -9.44 -10.33 -2.27
N ALA A 122 -9.79 -11.47 -2.86
CA ALA A 122 -11.08 -11.62 -3.55
C ALA A 122 -12.26 -11.78 -2.57
N LEU A 123 -12.05 -12.43 -1.41
CA LEU A 123 -13.11 -12.78 -0.46
C LEU A 123 -12.79 -12.34 0.96
N ALA A 124 -13.78 -11.74 1.63
CA ALA A 124 -13.68 -11.43 3.05
C ALA A 124 -13.67 -12.72 3.88
N ASN A 125 -12.91 -12.72 4.98
CA ASN A 125 -12.76 -13.82 5.93
C ASN A 125 -12.22 -15.13 5.34
N SER A 126 -11.59 -15.07 4.17
CA SER A 126 -11.04 -16.23 3.46
C SER A 126 -9.80 -15.84 2.68
N SER A 127 -8.83 -16.76 2.59
CA SER A 127 -7.65 -16.61 1.73
C SER A 127 -7.85 -17.20 0.34
N ILE A 128 -9.04 -17.74 0.04
CA ILE A 128 -9.35 -18.26 -1.29
C ILE A 128 -9.36 -17.10 -2.29
N GLY A 129 -8.46 -17.17 -3.27
CA GLY A 129 -8.33 -16.13 -4.29
C GLY A 129 -7.71 -14.83 -3.76
N GLY A 130 -6.95 -14.87 -2.66
CA GLY A 130 -6.17 -13.74 -2.18
C GLY A 130 -4.70 -14.11 -1.96
N HIS A 131 -3.86 -13.11 -1.79
CA HIS A 131 -2.44 -13.28 -1.46
C HIS A 131 -1.93 -12.19 -0.53
N ARG A 132 -0.88 -12.56 0.20
CA ARG A 132 -0.03 -11.60 0.91
C ARG A 132 0.76 -10.82 -0.13
N HIS A 133 0.96 -9.52 0.13
CA HIS A 133 1.58 -8.56 -0.77
C HIS A 133 0.71 -8.26 -2.00
N ASP A 134 0.80 -7.05 -2.50
CA ASP A 134 0.30 -6.66 -3.80
C ASP A 134 1.14 -5.54 -4.40
N TRP A 135 1.21 -5.49 -5.72
CA TRP A 135 1.94 -4.49 -6.48
C TRP A 135 1.15 -4.09 -7.72
N GLU A 136 0.55 -2.91 -7.66
CA GLU A 136 -0.17 -2.33 -8.79
C GLU A 136 0.64 -1.19 -9.41
N HIS A 137 0.44 -0.97 -10.70
CA HIS A 137 1.24 -0.07 -11.52
C HIS A 137 0.39 0.86 -12.40
N VAL A 138 0.86 2.08 -12.58
CA VAL A 138 0.34 3.04 -13.55
C VAL A 138 1.47 3.48 -14.47
N VAL A 139 1.27 3.46 -15.78
CA VAL A 139 2.23 4.01 -16.75
C VAL A 139 1.66 5.25 -17.41
N ILE A 140 2.36 6.38 -17.26
CA ILE A 140 2.04 7.64 -17.92
C ILE A 140 2.92 7.80 -19.15
N TRP A 141 2.28 7.85 -20.32
CA TRP A 141 2.95 7.98 -21.61
C TRP A 141 2.94 9.43 -22.06
N VAL A 142 4.12 10.02 -22.13
CA VAL A 142 4.32 11.44 -22.40
C VAL A 142 5.03 11.62 -23.74
N GLN A 143 4.54 12.54 -24.55
CA GLN A 143 5.18 13.00 -25.77
C GLN A 143 5.23 14.52 -25.77
N ASN A 144 6.41 15.11 -26.03
CA ASN A 144 6.61 16.57 -26.07
C ASN A 144 6.10 17.30 -24.80
N GLY A 145 6.26 16.70 -23.62
CA GLY A 145 5.83 17.27 -22.34
C GLY A 145 4.33 17.12 -22.01
N THR A 146 3.55 16.46 -22.87
CA THR A 146 2.11 16.27 -22.68
C THR A 146 1.77 14.80 -22.52
N VAL A 147 0.93 14.47 -21.53
CA VAL A 147 0.38 13.12 -21.34
C VAL A 147 -0.52 12.77 -22.53
N GLN A 148 -0.22 11.67 -23.21
CA GLN A 148 -1.01 11.16 -24.34
C GLN A 148 -1.82 9.92 -23.98
N TYR A 149 -1.27 9.07 -23.11
CA TYR A 149 -1.94 7.85 -22.65
C TYR A 149 -1.64 7.56 -21.18
N VAL A 150 -2.56 6.86 -20.55
CA VAL A 150 -2.43 6.33 -19.18
C VAL A 150 -2.78 4.86 -19.23
N SER A 151 -1.91 4.02 -18.67
CA SER A 151 -2.13 2.58 -18.57
C SER A 151 -2.23 2.18 -17.11
N THR A 152 -3.29 1.49 -16.70
CA THR A 152 -3.46 0.97 -15.33
C THR A 152 -3.33 -0.55 -15.33
N SER A 153 -2.63 -1.11 -14.35
CA SER A 153 -2.55 -2.55 -14.18
C SER A 153 -3.91 -3.13 -13.76
N ASN A 154 -4.18 -4.34 -14.25
CA ASN A 154 -5.28 -5.18 -13.78
C ASN A 154 -4.93 -6.65 -14.01
N HIS A 155 -4.83 -7.42 -12.92
CA HIS A 155 -4.71 -8.88 -12.95
C HIS A 155 -3.54 -9.37 -13.84
N GLY A 156 -2.39 -8.70 -13.76
CA GLY A 156 -1.18 -9.03 -14.54
C GLY A 156 -1.18 -8.50 -15.99
N SER A 157 -2.20 -7.75 -16.39
CA SER A 157 -2.28 -7.03 -17.68
C SER A 157 -2.38 -5.52 -17.46
N PHE A 158 -2.53 -4.76 -18.55
CA PHE A 158 -2.75 -3.31 -18.49
C PHE A 158 -3.93 -2.90 -19.37
N THR A 159 -4.77 -2.01 -18.84
CA THR A 159 -5.76 -1.26 -19.63
C THR A 159 -5.14 0.04 -20.09
N VAL A 160 -5.04 0.25 -21.40
CA VAL A 160 -4.49 1.48 -21.99
C VAL A 160 -5.62 2.44 -22.36
N SER A 161 -5.52 3.67 -21.87
CA SER A 161 -6.50 4.73 -22.13
C SER A 161 -5.84 5.95 -22.76
N ALA A 162 -6.47 6.52 -23.80
CA ALA A 162 -6.07 7.81 -24.32
C ALA A 162 -6.35 8.90 -23.28
N ALA A 163 -5.49 9.92 -23.20
CA ALA A 163 -5.61 11.01 -22.23
C ALA A 163 -6.98 11.72 -22.30
N SER A 164 -7.64 11.75 -23.46
CA SER A 164 -8.97 12.32 -23.63
C SER A 164 -10.06 11.62 -22.81
N GLY A 165 -9.85 10.37 -22.40
CA GLY A 165 -10.76 9.61 -21.54
C GLY A 165 -10.38 9.61 -20.06
N VAL A 166 -9.32 10.33 -19.68
CA VAL A 166 -8.77 10.34 -18.33
C VAL A 166 -9.15 11.63 -17.62
N ARG A 167 -9.55 11.53 -16.35
CA ARG A 167 -9.76 12.68 -15.47
C ARG A 167 -8.42 13.06 -14.84
N PHE A 168 -8.11 14.36 -14.80
CA PHE A 168 -6.85 14.86 -14.25
C PHE A 168 -7.08 15.89 -13.15
N ASP A 169 -6.16 15.97 -12.20
CA ASP A 169 -5.87 17.17 -11.42
C ASP A 169 -4.56 17.77 -11.96
N GLY A 170 -4.63 18.85 -12.73
CA GLY A 170 -3.47 19.35 -13.49
C GLY A 170 -2.92 18.30 -14.45
N THR A 171 -1.69 17.82 -14.20
CA THR A 171 -1.02 16.74 -14.95
C THR A 171 -1.13 15.37 -14.29
N HIS A 172 -1.80 15.29 -13.13
CA HIS A 172 -1.93 14.09 -12.32
C HIS A 172 -3.17 13.31 -12.75
N ALA A 173 -2.96 12.15 -13.40
CA ALA A 173 -4.06 11.26 -13.76
C ALA A 173 -4.74 10.75 -12.49
N LYS A 174 -6.08 10.82 -12.42
CA LYS A 174 -6.86 10.35 -11.27
C LYS A 174 -7.09 8.84 -11.38
N ILE A 175 -6.52 8.08 -10.44
CA ILE A 175 -6.48 6.62 -10.42
C ILE A 175 -7.06 6.11 -9.12
N VAL A 176 -7.85 5.03 -9.20
CA VAL A 176 -8.48 4.41 -8.03
C VAL A 176 -8.01 2.97 -7.89
N TYR A 177 -7.51 2.62 -6.70
CA TYR A 177 -7.33 1.24 -6.28
C TYR A 177 -8.65 0.73 -5.72
N HIS A 178 -9.15 -0.36 -6.27
CA HIS A 178 -10.48 -0.88 -5.93
C HIS A 178 -10.53 -2.38 -6.11
N LYS A 179 -11.57 -3.00 -5.55
CA LYS A 179 -11.89 -4.38 -5.84
C LYS A 179 -12.61 -4.54 -7.19
N ASP A 180 -12.09 -5.41 -8.05
CA ASP A 180 -12.68 -5.69 -9.35
C ASP A 180 -13.75 -6.78 -9.29
N GLY A 181 -14.94 -6.39 -8.81
CA GLY A 181 -16.11 -7.26 -8.71
C GLY A 181 -15.88 -8.47 -7.80
N ILE A 182 -15.86 -9.69 -8.39
CA ILE A 182 -15.60 -10.93 -7.65
C ILE A 182 -14.11 -11.32 -7.60
N SER A 183 -13.26 -10.59 -8.34
CA SER A 183 -11.82 -10.81 -8.38
C SER A 183 -11.12 -10.10 -7.22
N THR A 184 -9.80 -10.10 -7.29
CA THR A 184 -8.87 -9.30 -6.51
C THR A 184 -8.89 -7.81 -6.89
N HIS A 185 -8.01 -7.02 -6.28
CA HIS A 185 -7.92 -5.59 -6.53
C HIS A 185 -7.17 -5.26 -7.81
N CYS A 186 -7.40 -4.07 -8.34
CA CYS A 186 -6.60 -3.49 -9.40
C CYS A 186 -6.74 -1.96 -9.46
N PHE A 187 -5.92 -1.33 -10.30
CA PHE A 187 -6.12 0.06 -10.66
C PHE A 187 -7.12 0.26 -11.80
N ARG A 188 -7.98 1.25 -11.64
CA ARG A 188 -8.82 1.83 -12.69
C ARG A 188 -8.65 3.33 -12.79
N LEU A 189 -9.11 3.91 -13.91
CA LEU A 189 -9.31 5.35 -13.98
C LEU A 189 -10.46 5.78 -13.06
N ALA A 190 -10.33 6.98 -12.50
CA ALA A 190 -11.44 7.62 -11.82
C ALA A 190 -12.58 7.99 -12.78
N ASN A 191 -13.80 7.93 -12.30
CA ASN A 191 -15.03 8.34 -12.97
C ASN A 191 -15.71 9.48 -12.19
N SER A 192 -16.98 9.78 -12.47
CA SER A 192 -17.72 10.87 -11.81
C SER A 192 -18.13 10.57 -10.37
N ASN A 193 -18.15 9.31 -9.97
CA ASN A 193 -18.57 8.87 -8.64
C ASN A 193 -17.42 8.90 -7.61
N ASP A 194 -16.18 9.01 -8.06
CA ASP A 194 -14.99 9.07 -7.19
C ASP A 194 -14.70 10.52 -6.72
N GLU A 195 -15.74 11.34 -6.61
CA GLU A 195 -15.60 12.74 -6.19
C GLU A 195 -16.68 13.09 -5.14
N PRO A 196 -16.30 13.32 -3.87
CA PRO A 196 -14.93 13.26 -3.34
C PRO A 196 -14.37 11.82 -3.29
N PRO A 197 -13.03 11.68 -3.24
CA PRO A 197 -12.36 10.40 -2.98
C PRO A 197 -12.87 9.67 -1.73
N GLU A 198 -12.92 8.33 -1.77
CA GLU A 198 -13.46 7.48 -0.70
C GLU A 198 -12.50 7.28 0.49
N ASN A 199 -11.20 7.49 0.30
CA ASN A 199 -10.22 7.35 1.37
C ASN A 199 -10.53 8.24 2.60
N ALA A 200 -9.95 7.92 3.76
CA ALA A 200 -10.26 8.54 5.05
C ALA A 200 -9.99 10.06 5.12
N LYS A 201 -9.24 10.63 4.17
CA LYS A 201 -8.99 12.09 4.08
C LYS A 201 -10.00 12.80 3.17
N GLY A 202 -10.78 12.08 2.37
CA GLY A 202 -11.76 12.65 1.44
C GLY A 202 -11.13 13.52 0.34
N THR A 203 -9.84 13.30 0.04
CA THR A 203 -9.08 14.07 -0.94
C THR A 203 -8.18 13.17 -1.77
N TRP A 204 -7.78 13.64 -2.95
CA TRP A 204 -6.83 12.93 -3.79
C TRP A 204 -5.46 12.86 -3.10
N GLN A 205 -4.88 11.67 -3.08
CA GLN A 205 -3.62 11.41 -2.38
C GLN A 205 -2.43 11.41 -3.34
N TYR A 206 -1.30 11.90 -2.84
CA TYR A 206 -0.03 11.97 -3.52
C TYR A 206 1.05 11.32 -2.63
N PRO A 207 1.13 9.97 -2.58
CA PRO A 207 2.06 9.28 -1.70
C PRO A 207 3.52 9.74 -1.93
N PRO A 208 4.35 9.94 -0.89
CA PRO A 208 5.76 10.32 -1.05
C PRO A 208 6.48 9.47 -2.09
N LEU A 209 7.03 10.12 -3.12
CA LEU A 209 7.52 9.48 -4.33
C LEU A 209 9.02 9.20 -4.26
N VAL A 210 9.41 7.95 -4.49
CA VAL A 210 10.80 7.50 -4.58
C VAL A 210 11.08 7.05 -6.01
N GLY A 211 11.83 7.88 -6.75
CA GLY A 211 12.29 7.53 -8.09
C GLY A 211 13.37 6.46 -8.05
N TRP A 212 13.53 5.72 -9.17
CA TRP A 212 14.51 4.63 -9.29
C TRP A 212 15.95 5.08 -8.99
N ASN A 213 16.26 6.33 -9.31
CA ASN A 213 17.54 6.98 -9.05
C ASN A 213 17.58 7.71 -7.69
N GLY A 214 16.46 7.78 -6.98
CA GLY A 214 16.30 8.53 -5.74
C GLY A 214 16.23 7.69 -4.47
N TYR A 215 16.39 6.36 -4.55
CA TYR A 215 16.52 5.54 -3.34
C TYR A 215 17.69 6.05 -2.47
N PRO A 216 17.55 6.06 -1.12
CA PRO A 216 18.60 6.57 -0.24
C PRO A 216 19.95 5.86 -0.39
N SER A 217 19.95 4.62 -0.86
CA SER A 217 21.13 3.92 -1.34
C SER A 217 20.77 2.92 -2.43
N THR A 218 21.74 2.57 -3.28
CA THR A 218 21.58 1.46 -4.23
C THR A 218 21.32 0.14 -3.50
N ALA A 219 21.95 -0.08 -2.34
CA ALA A 219 21.72 -1.28 -1.53
C ALA A 219 20.25 -1.44 -1.10
N LEU A 220 19.55 -0.37 -0.74
CA LEU A 220 18.11 -0.41 -0.44
C LEU A 220 17.29 -0.75 -1.67
N ARG A 221 17.56 -0.11 -2.80
CA ARG A 221 16.88 -0.38 -4.07
C ARG A 221 17.07 -1.83 -4.49
N ASP A 222 18.30 -2.32 -4.43
CA ASP A 222 18.68 -3.67 -4.85
C ASP A 222 18.06 -4.71 -3.91
N LYS A 223 18.00 -4.43 -2.59
CA LYS A 223 17.32 -5.28 -1.61
C LYS A 223 15.81 -5.39 -1.90
N LEU A 224 15.14 -4.28 -2.16
CA LEU A 224 13.72 -4.29 -2.55
C LEU A 224 13.52 -5.05 -3.87
N SER A 225 14.37 -4.79 -4.86
CA SER A 225 14.28 -5.38 -6.20
C SER A 225 14.52 -6.90 -6.19
N ALA A 226 15.34 -7.38 -5.26
CA ALA A 226 15.65 -8.79 -5.10
C ALA A 226 14.64 -9.56 -4.23
N TYR A 227 13.77 -8.86 -3.49
CA TYR A 227 12.82 -9.52 -2.60
C TYR A 227 11.73 -10.26 -3.40
N ASP A 228 11.37 -11.44 -2.91
CA ASP A 228 10.30 -12.27 -3.46
C ASP A 228 8.98 -11.94 -2.75
N PHE A 229 8.10 -11.24 -3.44
CA PHE A 229 6.77 -10.88 -2.96
C PHE A 229 5.72 -11.98 -3.25
N GLY A 230 6.15 -13.19 -3.61
CA GLY A 230 5.28 -14.32 -3.90
C GLY A 230 4.45 -14.07 -5.16
N SER A 231 3.14 -13.95 -5.00
CA SER A 231 2.22 -13.71 -6.13
C SER A 231 2.30 -12.28 -6.68
N ALA A 232 2.67 -11.32 -5.83
CA ALA A 232 2.79 -9.92 -6.23
C ALA A 232 4.12 -9.67 -6.95
N ASN A 233 4.10 -8.80 -7.96
CA ASN A 233 5.24 -8.62 -8.83
C ASN A 233 5.70 -7.16 -8.89
N PHE A 234 6.88 -6.86 -8.35
CA PHE A 234 7.45 -5.52 -8.42
C PHE A 234 7.91 -5.19 -9.85
N GLY A 235 7.10 -4.44 -10.61
CA GLY A 235 7.30 -4.19 -12.04
C GLY A 235 8.47 -3.26 -12.37
N LEU A 236 8.95 -2.47 -11.42
CA LEU A 236 10.04 -1.51 -11.65
C LEU A 236 11.43 -2.17 -11.67
N LYS A 237 11.58 -3.41 -11.19
CA LYS A 237 12.87 -4.10 -11.16
C LYS A 237 13.37 -4.44 -12.57
N ASP A 238 14.69 -4.52 -12.73
CA ASP A 238 15.33 -4.73 -14.05
C ASP A 238 14.76 -5.92 -14.83
N ALA A 239 14.50 -7.03 -14.14
CA ALA A 239 13.96 -8.25 -14.76
C ALA A 239 12.54 -8.09 -15.33
N ASN A 240 11.79 -7.08 -14.90
CA ASN A 240 10.38 -6.90 -15.23
C ASN A 240 10.08 -5.65 -16.03
N PHE A 241 10.89 -4.60 -15.88
CA PHE A 241 10.54 -3.26 -16.30
C PHE A 241 10.23 -3.16 -17.79
N ALA A 242 11.08 -3.75 -18.65
CA ALA A 242 10.85 -3.75 -20.09
C ALA A 242 9.58 -4.54 -20.48
N ALA A 243 9.32 -5.68 -19.84
CA ALA A 243 8.12 -6.48 -20.09
C ALA A 243 6.83 -5.77 -19.65
N HIS A 244 6.85 -5.09 -18.49
CA HIS A 244 5.72 -4.29 -18.04
C HIS A 244 5.47 -3.10 -18.99
N LEU A 245 6.52 -2.40 -19.41
CA LEU A 245 6.40 -1.33 -20.40
C LEU A 245 5.83 -1.85 -21.73
N ALA A 246 6.24 -3.02 -22.19
CA ALA A 246 5.70 -3.64 -23.40
C ALA A 246 4.21 -3.96 -23.27
N SER A 247 3.80 -4.52 -22.12
CA SER A 247 2.38 -4.83 -21.84
C SER A 247 1.52 -3.58 -21.71
N ALA A 248 2.07 -2.50 -21.16
CA ALA A 248 1.36 -1.24 -20.94
C ALA A 248 1.36 -0.31 -22.16
N LYS A 249 2.12 -0.63 -23.21
CA LYS A 249 2.40 0.28 -24.34
C LYS A 249 1.15 0.52 -25.21
N PRO A 250 0.79 1.80 -25.47
CA PRO A 250 -0.18 2.14 -26.50
C PRO A 250 0.23 1.60 -27.87
N SER A 251 -0.73 1.09 -28.63
CA SER A 251 -0.48 0.62 -29.99
C SER A 251 -0.08 1.80 -30.90
N GLY A 252 0.86 1.54 -31.81
CA GLY A 252 1.26 2.51 -32.84
C GLY A 252 2.24 3.61 -32.42
N ILE A 253 2.63 3.71 -31.14
CA ILE A 253 3.68 4.67 -30.75
C ILE A 253 5.09 4.12 -31.02
N ALA A 254 6.04 5.02 -31.29
CA ALA A 254 7.42 4.67 -31.65
C ALA A 254 8.29 4.21 -30.46
N PHE A 255 7.79 4.28 -29.22
CA PHE A 255 8.52 3.87 -28.03
C PHE A 255 8.98 2.40 -28.11
N ASP A 256 10.22 2.14 -27.71
CA ASP A 256 10.78 0.79 -27.61
C ASP A 256 11.08 0.43 -26.15
N PRO A 257 10.33 -0.52 -25.55
CA PRO A 257 10.60 -1.00 -24.19
C PRO A 257 12.01 -1.59 -24.00
N ASN A 258 12.62 -2.14 -25.06
CA ASN A 258 13.89 -2.89 -25.00
C ASN A 258 15.11 -2.11 -25.52
N ALA A 259 14.95 -0.83 -25.88
CA ALA A 259 16.04 0.02 -26.36
C ALA A 259 17.22 0.17 -25.39
#